data_AF-A0AAW4QH77-F1
#
_entry.id   AF-A0AAW4QH77-F1
#
_cell.length_a   1.000
_cell.length_b   1.000
_cell.length_c   1.000
_cell.angle_alpha   90.00
_cell.angle_beta   90.00
_cell.angle_gamma   90.00
#
_symmetry.space_group_name_H-M   'P 1'
#
loop_
_entity.id
_entity.type
_entity.pdbx_description
1 polymer ?
#
loop_
_entity_poly.entity_id
_entity_poly.type
_entity_poly.pdbx_seq_one_letter_code
_entity_poly.pdbx_strand_id
1 'polypeptide(L)'
;MMADKQYSVISEAVYWLDPKHRDYDHTYKENSIKKIDSYNFKILKIKNYFDGMQAMAVAPIVHSKLEKNFKNKKIPANFRVLK
;
A
#
# COMPACT_ATOMS: atom_id res chain seq x y z
N MET A 1 1.75 15.84 -2.29
CA MET A 1 2.97 15.00 -2.32
C MET A 1 3.05 14.29 -0.99
N MET A 2 3.13 12.96 -0.95
CA MET A 2 3.28 12.23 0.32
C MET A 2 4.72 12.44 0.84
N ALA A 3 4.87 12.67 2.14
CA ALA A 3 6.18 12.81 2.78
C ALA A 3 6.81 11.42 2.95
N ASP A 4 8.15 11.31 2.88
CA ASP A 4 8.89 10.04 2.96
C ASP A 4 8.50 9.18 4.18
N LYS A 5 8.21 9.82 5.32
CA LYS A 5 7.70 9.17 6.53
C LYS A 5 6.44 8.35 6.29
N GLN A 6 5.53 8.82 5.43
CA GLN A 6 4.25 8.16 5.15
C GLN A 6 4.46 6.92 4.28
N TYR A 7 5.38 6.98 3.33
CA TYR A 7 5.78 5.80 2.55
C TYR A 7 6.38 4.73 3.45
N SER A 8 7.17 5.12 4.47
CA SER A 8 7.71 4.18 5.46
C SER A 8 6.60 3.45 6.22
N VAL A 9 5.60 4.16 6.75
CA VAL A 9 4.52 3.53 7.53
C VAL A 9 3.64 2.63 6.66
N ILE A 10 3.37 3.03 5.41
CA ILE A 10 2.62 2.18 4.46
C ILE A 10 3.42 0.90 4.14
N SER A 11 4.75 1.01 4.00
CA SER A 11 5.61 -0.15 3.76
C SER A 11 5.60 -1.13 4.92
N GLU A 12 5.57 -0.63 6.15
CA GLU A 12 5.44 -1.46 7.37
C GLU A 12 4.07 -2.13 7.44
N ALA A 13 3.00 -1.41 7.09
CA ALA A 13 1.63 -1.93 7.11
C ALA A 13 1.38 -3.10 6.14
N VAL A 14 2.28 -3.36 5.18
CA VAL A 14 2.23 -4.58 4.35
C VAL A 14 2.33 -5.83 5.22
N TYR A 15 3.13 -5.81 6.28
CA TYR A 15 3.33 -6.96 7.16
C TYR A 15 2.14 -7.23 8.08
N TRP A 16 1.25 -6.25 8.27
CA TRP A 16 0.01 -6.41 9.06
C TRP A 16 -1.03 -7.29 8.37
N LEU A 17 -0.77 -7.73 7.14
CA LEU A 17 -1.56 -8.73 6.42
C LEU A 17 -1.30 -10.16 6.89
N ASP A 18 -0.18 -10.41 7.59
CA ASP A 18 0.17 -11.73 8.09
C ASP A 18 -0.46 -11.99 9.47
N PRO A 19 -1.32 -13.02 9.63
CA PRO A 19 -1.91 -13.40 10.91
C PRO A 19 -0.92 -13.68 12.04
N LYS A 20 0.35 -13.96 11.71
CA LYS A 20 1.42 -14.20 12.68
C LYS A 20 2.14 -12.93 13.10
N HIS A 21 1.91 -11.81 12.42
CA HIS A 21 2.50 -10.53 12.79
C HIS A 21 1.83 -9.97 14.04
N ARG A 22 2.62 -9.32 14.92
CA ARG A 22 2.12 -8.74 16.17
C ARG A 22 0.97 -7.75 15.93
N ASP A 23 1.11 -6.95 14.88
CA ASP A 23 0.17 -5.90 14.49
C ASP A 23 -0.78 -6.33 13.38
N TYR A 24 -1.05 -7.65 13.27
CA TYR A 24 -2.00 -8.17 12.30
C TYR A 24 -3.35 -7.46 12.39
N ASP A 25 -3.85 -6.97 11.25
CA ASP A 25 -5.16 -6.36 11.15
C ASP A 25 -5.95 -6.97 9.99
N HIS A 26 -6.87 -7.87 10.33
CA HIS A 26 -7.79 -8.53 9.40
C HIS A 26 -8.66 -7.58 8.58
N THR A 27 -8.74 -6.30 8.96
CA THR A 27 -9.50 -5.29 8.23
C THR A 27 -8.69 -4.65 7.09
N TYR A 28 -7.39 -4.96 6.95
CA TYR A 28 -6.59 -4.67 5.75
C TYR A 28 -6.94 -5.66 4.63
N LYS A 29 -7.87 -5.23 3.77
CA LYS A 29 -8.34 -6.02 2.61
C LYS A 29 -8.46 -5.17 1.37
N GLU A 30 -8.51 -5.81 0.21
CA GLU A 30 -8.72 -5.10 -1.06
C GLU A 30 -9.97 -4.22 -0.99
N ASN A 31 -9.88 -3.03 -1.59
CA ASN A 31 -10.88 -1.97 -1.58
C ASN A 31 -11.18 -1.32 -0.23
N SER A 32 -10.55 -1.75 0.88
CA SER A 32 -10.68 -1.06 2.16
C SER A 32 -10.03 0.32 2.13
N ILE A 33 -10.59 1.25 2.90
CA ILE A 33 -10.02 2.57 3.13
C ILE A 33 -9.41 2.56 4.52
N LYS A 34 -8.17 3.01 4.61
CA LYS A 34 -7.38 3.03 5.83
C LYS A 34 -6.81 4.41 6.04
N LYS A 35 -6.74 4.81 7.30
CA LYS A 35 -6.16 6.09 7.72
C LYS A 35 -4.82 5.80 8.39
N ILE A 36 -3.75 6.33 7.82
CA ILE A 36 -2.42 6.36 8.43
C ILE A 36 -2.07 7.84 8.61
N ASP A 37 -1.76 8.22 9.84
CA ASP A 37 -1.61 9.62 10.26
C ASP A 37 -2.82 10.48 9.80
N SER A 38 -2.57 11.49 8.98
CA SER A 38 -3.57 12.42 8.46
C SER A 38 -4.11 12.04 7.09
N TYR A 39 -3.69 10.90 6.51
CA TYR A 39 -4.00 10.53 5.13
C TYR A 39 -4.85 9.27 5.07
N ASN A 40 -5.89 9.34 4.24
CA ASN A 40 -6.66 8.16 3.86
C ASN A 40 -6.04 7.55 2.61
N PHE A 41 -5.98 6.24 2.54
CA PHE A 41 -5.58 5.49 1.35
C PHE A 41 -6.55 4.36 1.11
N LYS A 42 -6.76 4.04 -0.17
CA LYS A 42 -7.50 2.86 -0.60
C LYS A 42 -6.51 1.76 -0.94
N ILE A 43 -6.70 0.58 -0.37
CA ILE A 43 -5.97 -0.61 -0.78
C ILE A 43 -6.55 -1.06 -2.12
N LEU A 44 -5.73 -1.04 -3.17
CA LEU A 44 -6.15 -1.40 -4.52
C LEU A 44 -6.00 -2.90 -4.77
N LYS A 45 -4.91 -3.49 -4.28
CA LYS A 45 -4.59 -4.89 -4.51
C LYS A 45 -3.66 -5.42 -3.43
N ILE A 46 -3.88 -6.67 -3.04
CA ILE A 46 -3.00 -7.41 -2.14
C ILE A 46 -2.52 -8.66 -2.88
N LYS A 47 -1.23 -8.97 -2.75
CA LYS A 47 -0.66 -10.24 -3.22
C LYS A 47 0.18 -10.84 -2.11
N ASN A 48 -0.17 -12.07 -1.74
CA ASN A 48 0.65 -12.93 -0.91
C ASN A 48 1.22 -14.03 -1.80
N TYR A 49 2.52 -14.24 -1.69
CA TYR A 49 3.25 -15.27 -2.40
C TYR A 49 3.61 -16.40 -1.43
N PHE A 50 3.70 -17.62 -1.95
CA PHE A 50 3.95 -18.83 -1.13
C PHE A 50 5.35 -18.87 -0.50
N ASP A 51 6.27 -18.04 -0.97
CA ASP A 51 7.64 -17.88 -0.48
C ASP A 51 7.76 -16.90 0.70
N GLY A 52 6.63 -16.40 1.22
CA GLY A 52 6.60 -15.43 2.30
C GLY A 52 6.69 -13.97 1.84
N MET A 53 6.75 -13.71 0.52
CA MET A 53 6.66 -12.34 0.01
C MET A 53 5.23 -11.82 0.08
N GLN A 54 5.07 -10.57 0.52
CA GLN A 54 3.80 -9.87 0.56
C GLN A 54 3.93 -8.52 -0.14
N ALA A 55 2.91 -8.14 -0.91
CA ALA A 55 2.88 -6.88 -1.63
C ALA A 55 1.49 -6.25 -1.54
N MET A 56 1.47 -4.95 -1.27
CA MET A 56 0.25 -4.16 -1.20
C MET A 56 0.36 -2.93 -2.10
N ALA A 57 -0.60 -2.77 -3.01
CA ALA A 57 -0.74 -1.56 -3.81
C ALA A 57 -1.77 -0.63 -3.16
N VAL A 58 -1.39 0.62 -2.90
CA VAL A 58 -2.27 1.63 -2.29
C VAL A 58 -2.36 2.88 -3.13
N ALA A 59 -3.50 3.58 -3.05
CA ALA A 59 -3.68 4.91 -3.61
C ALA A 59 -4.10 5.89 -2.51
N PRO A 60 -3.41 7.04 -2.37
CA PRO A 60 -3.86 8.10 -1.48
C PRO A 60 -5.20 8.66 -1.94
N ILE A 61 -6.07 8.93 -0.97
CA ILE A 61 -7.33 9.64 -1.14
C ILE A 61 -7.08 11.07 -0.66
N VAL A 62 -6.59 11.92 -1.56
CA VAL A 62 -6.44 13.36 -1.31
C VAL A 62 -7.78 14.01 -1.61
N HIS A 63 -8.43 14.58 -0.59
CA HIS A 63 -9.70 15.33 -0.69
C HIS A 63 -10.79 14.67 -1.55
N SER A 64 -11.50 13.66 -1.01
CA SER A 64 -12.76 13.06 -1.54
C SER A 64 -12.80 12.66 -3.03
N LYS A 65 -11.67 12.77 -3.74
CA LYS A 65 -11.51 12.57 -5.16
C LYS A 65 -10.27 11.72 -5.31
N LEU A 66 -10.48 10.42 -5.54
CA LEU A 66 -9.41 9.51 -5.94
C LEU A 66 -8.59 10.22 -7.02
N GLU A 67 -7.33 10.58 -6.74
CA GLU A 67 -6.51 11.29 -7.70
C GLU A 67 -6.38 10.40 -8.95
N LYS A 68 -7.11 10.75 -10.01
CA LYS A 68 -7.16 10.00 -11.27
C LYS A 68 -5.81 10.00 -12.02
N ASN A 69 -4.80 10.70 -11.47
CA ASN A 69 -3.49 10.92 -12.08
C ASN A 69 -2.53 9.73 -11.96
N PHE A 70 -2.90 8.63 -11.30
CA PHE A 70 -2.08 7.41 -11.33
C PHE A 70 -1.92 6.81 -12.73
N LYS A 71 -2.83 7.09 -13.67
CA LYS A 71 -2.74 6.58 -15.05
C LYS A 71 -1.62 7.22 -15.88
N ASN A 72 -1.14 8.41 -15.51
CA ASN A 72 -0.13 9.14 -16.30
C ASN A 72 1.27 9.15 -15.68
N LYS A 73 1.44 8.55 -14.49
CA LYS A 73 2.75 8.43 -13.87
C LYS A 73 3.44 7.18 -14.42
N LYS A 74 4.24 7.38 -15.47
CA LYS A 74 5.11 6.37 -16.08
C LYS A 74 5.84 5.63 -14.94
N ILE A 75 5.50 4.36 -14.72
CA ILE A 75 6.18 3.52 -13.74
C ILE A 75 7.66 3.54 -14.14
N PRO A 76 8.59 4.01 -13.30
CA PRO A 76 10.00 3.98 -13.65
C PRO A 76 10.38 2.52 -13.91
N ALA A 77 10.89 2.25 -15.12
CA ALA A 77 11.21 0.92 -15.63
C ALA A 77 12.30 0.16 -14.83
N ASN A 78 12.78 0.73 -13.72
CA ASN A 78 13.81 0.16 -12.85
C ASN A 78 13.28 -0.74 -11.73
N PHE A 79 11.99 -1.08 -11.70
CA PHE A 79 11.52 -2.23 -10.90
C PHE A 79 11.87 -3.54 -11.61
N ARG A 80 13.17 -3.79 -11.80
CA ARG A 80 13.70 -5.09 -12.19
C ARG A 80 14.21 -5.74 -10.90
N VAL A 81 13.51 -6.78 -10.45
CA VAL A 81 14.00 -7.66 -9.38
C VAL A 81 15.37 -8.16 -9.84
N LEU A 82 16.42 -7.79 -9.10
CA LEU A 82 17.74 -8.37 -9.27
C LEU A 82 17.62 -9.87 -9.02
N LYS A 83 17.94 -10.64 -10.05
CA LYS A 83 17.99 -12.11 -10.01
C LYS A 83 19.33 -12.55 -9.49
#